data_AF-A0A8R1WK62-F1
#
_entry.id   AF-A0A8R1WK62-F1
#
_cell.length_a   1.000
_cell.length_b   1.000
_cell.length_c   1.000
_cell.angle_alpha   90.00
_cell.angle_beta   90.00
_cell.angle_gamma   90.00
#
_symmetry.space_group_name_H-M   'P 1'
#
loop_
_entity.id
_entity.type
_entity.pdbx_description
1 polymer ?
#
loop_
_entity_poly.entity_id
_entity_poly.type
_entity_poly.pdbx_seq_one_letter_code
_entity_poly.pdbx_strand_id
1 'polypeptide(L)' 'MAGESAVSTASKPQMRGLLNAVIKRNIIVALALSGVAGFTFKQLIGNERKRKYAEFYRTYDAEKEFEEMRKKGLFQSC' A
#
# COMPACT_ATOMS: atom_id res chain seq x y z
N MET A 1 34.67 -50.48 9.27
CA MET A 1 34.29 -50.04 10.63
C MET A 1 33.58 -48.70 10.44
N ALA A 2 32.24 -48.66 10.31
CA ALA A 2 31.32 -48.52 11.45
C ALA A 2 31.90 -47.48 12.44
N GLY A 3 31.45 -46.23 12.49
CA GLY A 3 30.07 -45.77 12.49
C GLY A 3 29.92 -45.03 13.81
N GLU A 4 30.05 -43.70 13.78
CA GLU A 4 29.75 -42.86 14.94
C GLU A 4 29.05 -41.61 14.44
N SER A 5 27.77 -41.77 14.12
CA SER A 5 26.84 -40.66 14.02
C SER A 5 26.74 -40.05 15.42
N ALA A 6 27.51 -38.98 15.67
CA ALA A 6 27.36 -38.18 16.88
C ALA A 6 25.88 -37.75 16.98
N VAL A 7 25.16 -38.36 17.91
CA VAL A 7 23.79 -37.94 18.25
C VAL A 7 23.91 -36.53 18.79
N SER A 8 23.55 -35.54 17.97
CA SER A 8 23.55 -34.14 18.36
C SER A 8 22.58 -33.96 19.52
N THR A 9 23.10 -33.79 20.73
CA THR A 9 22.31 -33.43 21.90
C THR A 9 21.81 -32.00 21.70
N ALA A 10 20.50 -31.83 21.51
CA ALA A 10 19.90 -30.51 21.32
C ALA A 10 20.17 -29.60 22.53
N SER A 11 20.65 -28.38 22.26
CA SER A 11 20.84 -27.36 23.29
C SER A 11 19.49 -26.95 23.89
N LYS A 12 19.48 -26.64 25.19
CA LYS A 12 18.23 -26.36 25.90
C LYS A 12 17.56 -25.10 25.32
N PRO A 13 16.32 -25.19 24.81
CA PRO A 13 15.64 -24.05 24.24
C PRO A 13 15.18 -23.08 25.33
N GLN A 14 14.84 -21.85 24.92
CA GLN A 14 14.25 -20.87 25.82
C GLN A 14 12.86 -21.36 26.28
N MET A 15 12.67 -21.59 27.57
CA MET A 15 11.40 -22.11 28.13
C MET A 15 10.55 -21.06 28.84
N ARG A 16 10.99 -19.79 28.90
CA ARG A 16 10.30 -18.70 29.60
C ARG A 16 10.27 -17.44 28.75
N GLY A 17 9.25 -16.60 28.95
CA GLY A 17 9.14 -15.31 28.26
C GLY A 17 8.83 -15.38 26.77
N LEU A 18 8.44 -16.56 26.26
CA LEU A 18 8.13 -16.79 24.84
C LEU A 18 7.05 -15.83 24.32
N LEU A 19 5.99 -15.62 25.10
CA LEU A 19 4.91 -14.69 24.73
C LEU A 19 5.42 -13.25 24.56
N ASN A 20 6.24 -12.76 25.49
CA ASN A 20 6.78 -11.40 25.43
C ASN A 20 7.69 -11.22 24.21
N ALA A 21 8.52 -12.22 23.89
CA ALA A 21 9.36 -12.21 22.70
C ALA A 21 8.52 -12.12 21.40
N VAL A 22 7.44 -12.89 21.32
CA VAL A 22 6.52 -12.87 20.17
C VAL A 22 5.80 -11.52 20.05
N ILE A 23 5.28 -10.98 21.16
CA ILE A 23 4.57 -9.70 21.17
C ILE A 23 5.50 -8.58 20.68
N LYS A 24 6.73 -8.50 21.20
CA LYS A 24 7.72 -7.50 20.77
C LYS A 24 7.99 -7.59 19.26
N ARG A 25 8.21 -8.80 18.74
CA ARG A 25 8.42 -9.01 17.30
C ARG A 25 7.21 -8.56 16.48
N ASN A 26 6.01 -8.95 16.91
CA ASN A 26 4.79 -8.67 16.16
C ASN A 26 4.46 -7.17 16.15
N ILE A 27 4.72 -6.43 17.24
CA ILE A 27 4.54 -4.97 17.26
C ILE A 27 5.44 -4.29 16.24
N ILE A 28 6.73 -4.67 16.18
CA ILE A 28 7.68 -4.11 15.22
C ILE A 28 7.22 -4.39 13.79
N VAL A 29 6.81 -5.63 13.50
CA VAL A 29 6.31 -6.02 12.18
C VAL A 29 5.02 -5.27 11.84
N ALA A 30 4.08 -5.13 12.77
CA ALA A 30 2.83 -4.43 12.56
C ALA A 30 3.05 -2.95 12.23
N LEU A 31 3.95 -2.27 12.94
CA LEU A 31 4.30 -0.87 12.67
C LEU A 31 4.97 -0.70 11.30
N ALA A 32 5.87 -1.62 10.93
CA ALA A 32 6.50 -1.58 9.62
C ALA A 32 5.45 -1.77 8.50
N LEU A 33 4.59 -2.77 8.62
CA LEU A 33 3.56 -3.06 7.63
C LEU A 33 2.53 -1.94 7.51
N SER A 34 2.09 -1.34 8.63
CA SER A 34 1.15 -0.22 8.60
C SER A 34 1.76 1.02 7.93
N GLY A 35 3.02 1.32 8.22
CA GLY A 35 3.76 2.40 7.55
C GLY A 35 3.87 2.20 6.05
N VAL A 36 4.25 0.98 5.62
CA VAL A 36 4.36 0.63 4.19
C VAL A 36 3.00 0.71 3.50
N ALA A 37 1.94 0.18 4.12
CA ALA A 37 0.59 0.23 3.58
C ALA A 37 0.10 1.67 3.39
N GLY A 38 0.30 2.53 4.41
CA GLY A 38 -0.08 3.94 4.35
C GLY A 38 0.68 4.71 3.27
N PHE A 39 1.99 4.48 3.15
CA PHE A 39 2.81 5.09 2.11
C PHE A 39 2.37 4.64 0.71
N THR A 40 2.14 3.35 0.53
CA THR A 40 1.71 2.76 -0.75
C THR A 40 0.36 3.33 -1.19
N PHE A 41 -0.60 3.43 -0.29
CA PHE A 41 -1.90 4.03 -0.58
C PHE A 41 -1.79 5.50 -0.99
N LYS A 42 -0.98 6.29 -0.25
CA LYS A 42 -0.75 7.71 -0.57
C LYS A 42 -0.15 7.87 -1.97
N GLN A 43 0.87 7.08 -2.31
CA GLN A 43 1.55 7.18 -3.60
C GLN A 43 0.66 6.70 -4.76
N LEU A 44 0.09 5.49 -4.65
CA LEU A 44 -0.61 4.87 -5.77
C LEU A 44 -2.01 5.44 -5.99
N ILE A 45 -2.68 5.90 -4.94
CA ILE A 45 -4.08 6.36 -5.05
C ILE A 45 -4.14 7.87 -4.85
N GLY A 46 -3.60 8.35 -3.73
CA GLY A 46 -3.68 9.77 -3.37
C GLY A 46 -3.02 10.68 -4.41
N ASN A 47 -1.75 10.43 -4.71
CA ASN A 47 -0.99 11.26 -5.64
C ASN A 47 -1.40 11.02 -7.09
N GLU A 48 -1.68 9.77 -7.48
CA GLU A 48 -2.17 9.46 -8.82
C GLU A 48 -3.47 10.20 -9.14
N ARG A 49 -4.42 10.23 -8.21
CA ARG A 49 -5.67 10.98 -8.38
C ARG A 49 -5.37 12.46 -8.58
N LYS A 50 -4.56 13.07 -7.72
CA LYS A 50 -4.18 14.49 -7.84
C LYS A 50 -3.51 14.78 -9.18
N ARG A 51 -2.63 13.89 -9.64
CA ARG A 51 -1.97 14.01 -10.94
C ARG A 51 -2.98 14.00 -12.08
N LYS A 52 -3.91 13.03 -12.10
CA LYS A 52 -4.94 12.94 -13.15
C LYS A 52 -5.81 14.19 -13.24
N TYR A 53 -6.24 14.74 -12.10
CA TYR A 53 -6.98 16.01 -12.10
C TYR A 53 -6.12 17.17 -12.63
N ALA A 54 -4.86 17.26 -12.20
CA ALA A 54 -3.96 18.31 -12.68
C ALA A 54 -3.70 18.19 -14.19
N GLU A 55 -3.53 16.98 -14.70
CA GLU A 55 -3.35 16.72 -16.14
C GLU A 55 -4.59 17.08 -16.94
N PHE A 56 -5.79 16.72 -16.45
CA PHE A 56 -7.05 17.09 -17.10
C PHE A 56 -7.16 18.60 -17.25
N TYR A 57 -6.99 19.35 -16.15
CA TYR A 57 -7.13 20.81 -16.17
C TYR A 57 -5.97 21.55 -16.86
N ARG A 58 -4.86 20.88 -17.15
CA ARG A 58 -3.71 21.52 -17.80
C ARG A 58 -4.02 22.00 -19.21
N THR A 59 -4.87 21.29 -19.93
CA THR A 59 -5.25 21.60 -21.32
C THR A 59 -6.76 21.69 -21.50
N TYR A 60 -7.51 21.77 -20.41
CA TYR A 60 -8.97 21.82 -20.45
C TYR A 60 -9.43 23.21 -20.92
N ASP A 61 -10.20 23.23 -22.01
CA ASP A 61 -10.89 24.41 -22.51
C ASP A 61 -12.40 24.23 -22.26
N ALA A 62 -12.91 25.03 -21.33
CA ALA A 62 -14.30 24.94 -20.89
C ALA A 62 -15.29 25.37 -21.98
N GLU A 63 -14.94 26.34 -22.82
CA GLU A 63 -15.84 26.85 -23.86
C GLU A 63 -15.97 25.83 -24.99
N LYS A 64 -14.85 25.20 -25.38
CA LYS A 64 -14.87 24.15 -26.39
C LYS A 64 -15.72 22.96 -25.96
N GLU A 65 -15.51 22.45 -24.75
CA GLU A 65 -16.28 21.32 -24.22
C GLU A 65 -17.77 21.68 -24.05
N PHE A 66 -18.06 22.91 -23.62
CA PHE A 66 -19.42 23.43 -23.56
C PHE A 66 -20.10 23.45 -24.93
N GLU A 67 -19.43 23.96 -25.97
CA GLU A 67 -19.96 23.97 -27.33
C GLU A 67 -20.24 22.55 -27.85
N GLU A 68 -19.34 21.60 -27.56
CA GLU A 68 -19.54 20.20 -27.93
C GLU A 68 -20.78 19.61 -27.25
N MET A 69 -20.98 19.88 -25.96
CA MET A 69 -22.17 19.44 -25.21
C MET A 69 -23.44 20.14 -25.71
N ARG A 70 -23.38 21.43 -26.03
CA ARG A 70 -24.49 22.19 -26.60
C ARG A 70 -24.92 21.62 -27.95
N LYS A 71 -23.95 21.34 -28.84
CA LYS A 71 -24.22 20.72 -30.16
C LYS A 71 -24.86 19.34 -30.03
N LYS A 72 -24.57 18.61 -28.96
CA LYS A 72 -25.20 17.31 -28.64
C LYS A 72 -26.61 17.45 -28.03
N GLY A 73 -27.12 18.67 -27.82
CA GLY A 73 -28.45 18.91 -27.28
C GLY A 73 -28.61 18.52 -25.82
N LEU A 74 -27.51 18.46 -25.06
CA LEU A 74 -27.54 18.05 -23.64
C LEU A 74 -28.18 19.10 -22.72
N PHE A 75 -28.20 20.36 -23.14
CA PHE A 75 -28.70 21.47 -22.33
C PHE A 75 -30.13 21.85 -22.72
N GLN A 76 -30.99 22.07 -21.73
CA GLN A 76 -32.34 22.61 -21.94
C GLN A 76 -32.37 24.15 -22.00
N SER A 77 -31.35 24.81 -21.45
CA SER A 77 -31.28 26.26 -21.28
C SER A 77 -30.34 26.96 -22.28
N CYS A 78 -29.81 26.23 -23.28
CA CYS A 78 -28.88 26.75 -24.28
C CYS A 78 -29.47 26.72 -25.68
#